data_AF-A0A522PRR3-F1
#
_entry.id   AF-A0A522PRR3-F1
#
_cell.length_a   1.000
_cell.length_b   1.000
_cell.length_c   1.000
_cell.angle_alpha   90.00
_cell.angle_beta   90.00
_cell.angle_gamma   90.00
#
_symmetry.space_group_name_H-M   'P 1'
#
loop_
_entity.id
_entity.type
_entity.pdbx_description
1 polymer ?
#
loop_
_entity_poly.entity_id
_entity_poly.type
_entity_poly.pdbx_seq_one_letter_code
_entity_poly.pdbx_strand_id
1 'polypeptide(L)'
;MARRTAERQAARIPWPRLYEAREKYVAWETFALWVRAIEHSEGNCPEWLAKIVDKRCRGFLKFVAEKRLDPPKGTPFFWYHLERWINERIFGKIWREGWMSAVGYYAARDLNYQRNYAYWEYCEDTWERWKPPAYPSFRDWLKASEHCSDHVLDECEMREEKRHLIKLMRRVGPRKLLKAVERYIEWEVFAYWARTALEANSRLPVSVEREVKRRCPGFLAADAVARAANPAEESHCRFNRLTKWIEDHEFAEARKRRWFDVLRYQVHLHPRHSRVTDYWHDWEAGWLKRPSVKYPSFTKWRDSADRYTFEPDED
;
A
#
# COMPACT_ATOMS: atom_id res chain seq x y z
N MET A 1 -7.38 -0.91 18.68
CA MET A 1 -8.40 0.11 18.35
C MET A 1 -8.12 0.81 17.02
N ALA A 2 -6.93 1.42 16.82
CA ALA A 2 -6.60 2.15 15.58
C ALA A 2 -6.70 1.35 14.27
N ARG A 3 -6.19 0.10 14.25
CA ARG A 3 -6.28 -0.80 13.08
C ARG A 3 -7.72 -1.06 12.64
N ARG A 4 -8.59 -1.47 13.58
CA ARG A 4 -10.01 -1.76 13.29
C ARG A 4 -10.72 -0.53 12.74
N THR A 5 -10.46 0.65 13.30
CA THR A 5 -11.03 1.91 12.78
C THR A 5 -10.59 2.18 11.35
N ALA A 6 -9.31 2.00 11.04
CA ALA A 6 -8.78 2.18 9.69
C ALA A 6 -9.36 1.19 8.67
N GLU A 7 -9.47 -0.09 9.05
CA GLU A 7 -10.08 -1.14 8.20
C GLU A 7 -11.56 -0.82 7.95
N ARG A 8 -12.31 -0.39 8.97
CA ARG A 8 -13.73 0.01 8.81
C ARG A 8 -13.89 1.22 7.89
N GLN A 9 -13.04 2.24 8.05
CA GLN A 9 -13.05 3.40 7.16
C GLN A 9 -12.69 3.01 5.72
N ALA A 10 -11.70 2.13 5.53
CA ALA A 10 -11.31 1.65 4.21
C ALA A 10 -12.45 0.90 3.49
N ALA A 11 -13.23 0.11 4.22
CA ALA A 11 -14.37 -0.64 3.69
C ALA A 11 -15.47 0.24 3.05
N ARG A 12 -15.61 1.49 3.51
CA ARG A 12 -16.60 2.46 3.00
C ARG A 12 -16.15 3.22 1.75
N ILE A 13 -14.88 3.11 1.36
CA ILE A 13 -14.28 3.91 0.29
C ILE A 13 -13.89 3.03 -0.90
N PRO A 14 -14.18 3.45 -2.15
CA PRO A 14 -13.65 2.75 -3.32
C PRO A 14 -12.14 2.65 -3.24
N TRP A 15 -11.60 1.44 -3.44
CA TRP A 15 -10.16 1.19 -3.28
C TRP A 15 -9.26 2.13 -4.11
N PRO A 16 -9.62 2.57 -5.35
CA PRO A 16 -8.76 3.48 -6.11
C PRO A 16 -8.58 4.82 -5.42
N ARG A 17 -9.65 5.31 -4.78
CA ARG A 17 -9.67 6.58 -4.07
C ARG A 17 -8.81 6.53 -2.81
N LEU A 18 -8.82 5.40 -2.10
CA LEU A 18 -7.96 5.18 -0.94
C LEU A 18 -6.48 5.06 -1.37
N TYR A 19 -6.21 4.36 -2.46
CA TYR A 19 -4.86 4.22 -3.01
C TYR A 19 -4.26 5.58 -3.42
N GLU A 20 -5.02 6.38 -4.18
CA GLU A 20 -4.58 7.74 -4.57
C GLU A 20 -4.32 8.64 -3.35
N ALA A 21 -5.20 8.60 -2.35
CA ALA A 21 -5.04 9.39 -1.14
C ALA A 21 -3.80 8.98 -0.33
N ARG A 22 -3.53 7.67 -0.22
CA ARG A 22 -2.30 7.14 0.39
C ARG A 22 -1.06 7.63 -0.34
N GLU A 23 -0.98 7.47 -1.66
CA GLU A 23 0.19 7.90 -2.45
C GLU A 23 0.44 9.41 -2.29
N LYS A 24 -0.64 10.19 -2.32
CA LYS A 24 -0.58 11.64 -2.10
C LYS A 24 -0.10 11.97 -0.68
N TYR A 25 -0.56 11.24 0.33
CA TYR A 25 -0.14 11.43 1.72
C TYR A 25 1.34 11.13 1.89
N VAL A 26 1.83 9.98 1.42
CA VAL A 26 3.25 9.62 1.46
C VAL A 26 4.11 10.69 0.78
N ALA A 27 3.69 11.23 -0.36
CA ALA A 27 4.43 12.29 -1.05
C ALA A 27 4.50 13.61 -0.27
N TRP A 28 3.41 13.99 0.41
CA TRP A 28 3.37 15.19 1.26
C TRP A 28 4.21 15.00 2.52
N GLU A 29 4.05 13.89 3.22
CA GLU A 29 4.86 13.54 4.39
C GLU A 29 6.35 13.51 4.07
N THR A 30 6.73 13.00 2.89
CA THR A 30 8.13 12.99 2.44
C THR A 30 8.68 14.40 2.24
N PHE A 31 7.90 15.30 1.64
CA PHE A 31 8.27 16.71 1.53
C PHE A 31 8.39 17.36 2.90
N ALA A 32 7.48 16.99 3.76
CA ALA A 32 7.37 17.49 5.10
C ALA A 32 8.63 17.08 5.91
N LEU A 33 9.03 15.81 5.91
CA LEU A 33 10.26 15.33 6.57
C LEU A 33 11.53 16.08 6.12
N TRP A 34 11.66 16.39 4.82
CA TRP A 34 12.78 17.19 4.32
C TRP A 34 12.83 18.60 4.95
N VAL A 35 11.67 19.27 5.07
CA VAL A 35 11.59 20.57 5.75
C VAL A 35 12.00 20.44 7.22
N ARG A 36 11.49 19.40 7.90
CA ARG A 36 11.77 19.15 9.30
C ARG A 36 13.26 18.96 9.58
N ALA A 37 13.96 18.14 8.80
CA ALA A 37 15.39 17.91 9.01
C ALA A 37 16.22 19.20 8.91
N ILE A 38 15.87 20.11 7.99
CA ILE A 38 16.57 21.39 7.85
C ILE A 38 16.25 22.32 9.03
N GLU A 39 14.97 22.45 9.38
CA GLU A 39 14.55 23.30 10.50
C GLU A 39 15.15 22.83 11.83
N HIS A 40 15.18 21.51 12.07
CA HIS A 40 15.77 20.95 13.27
C HIS A 40 17.27 21.25 13.35
N SER A 41 18.02 21.00 12.27
CA SER A 41 19.45 21.31 12.18
C SER A 41 19.75 22.80 12.39
N GLU A 42 18.94 23.69 11.80
CA GLU A 42 19.15 25.14 11.94
C GLU A 42 18.63 25.72 13.26
N GLY A 43 17.78 24.99 13.99
CA GLY A 43 17.07 25.48 15.17
C GLY A 43 15.94 26.47 14.85
N ASN A 44 15.84 26.93 13.61
CA ASN A 44 14.75 27.74 13.07
C ASN A 44 14.58 27.45 11.57
N CYS A 45 13.50 27.96 10.96
CA CYS A 45 13.29 27.81 9.51
C CYS A 45 14.05 28.91 8.73
N PRO A 46 15.01 28.54 7.85
CA PRO A 46 15.70 29.52 7.01
C PRO A 46 14.75 30.23 6.03
N GLU A 47 15.00 31.49 5.73
CA GLU A 47 14.15 32.30 4.84
C GLU A 47 14.02 31.68 3.43
N TRP A 48 15.11 31.11 2.91
CA TRP A 48 15.09 30.44 1.61
C TRP A 48 14.18 29.20 1.61
N LEU A 49 14.16 28.44 2.71
CA LEU A 49 13.31 27.28 2.89
C LEU A 49 11.85 27.72 2.99
N ALA A 50 11.58 28.77 3.77
CA ALA A 50 10.26 29.37 3.89
C ALA A 50 9.68 29.80 2.54
N LYS A 51 10.50 30.41 1.67
CA LYS A 51 10.12 30.79 0.29
C LYS A 51 9.81 29.56 -0.58
N ILE A 52 10.59 28.48 -0.47
CA ILE A 52 10.32 27.23 -1.21
C ILE A 52 9.00 26.61 -0.75
N VAL A 53 8.78 26.56 0.57
CA VAL A 53 7.57 26.00 1.16
C VAL A 53 6.35 26.84 0.75
N ASP A 54 6.39 28.16 0.82
CA ASP A 54 5.27 29.01 0.40
C ASP A 54 4.98 28.90 -1.10
N LYS A 55 6.02 28.77 -1.93
CA LYS A 55 5.84 28.56 -3.39
C LYS A 55 5.08 27.26 -3.67
N ARG A 56 5.38 26.18 -2.93
CA ARG A 56 4.70 24.88 -3.08
C ARG A 56 3.34 24.85 -2.37
N CYS A 57 3.25 25.46 -1.20
CA CYS A 57 2.10 25.55 -0.32
C CYS A 57 1.58 27.00 -0.33
N ARG A 58 0.94 27.42 -1.42
CA ARG A 58 0.55 28.83 -1.59
C ARG A 58 -0.30 29.33 -0.42
N GLY A 59 0.12 30.44 0.18
CA GLY A 59 -0.55 31.02 1.35
C GLY A 59 -0.19 30.37 2.67
N PHE A 60 0.86 29.54 2.71
CA PHE A 60 1.37 28.94 3.93
C PHE A 60 1.89 29.99 4.91
N LEU A 61 2.68 30.97 4.45
CA LEU A 61 3.21 32.00 5.35
C LEU A 61 2.10 32.87 5.95
N LYS A 62 1.07 33.17 5.14
CA LYS A 62 -0.14 33.84 5.62
C LYS A 62 -0.86 33.00 6.68
N PHE A 63 -1.00 31.70 6.46
CA PHE A 63 -1.59 30.77 7.43
C PHE A 63 -0.84 30.74 8.76
N VAL A 64 0.49 30.70 8.73
CA VAL A 64 1.34 30.75 9.93
C VAL A 64 1.12 32.06 10.70
N ALA A 65 1.15 33.20 9.99
CA ALA A 65 0.97 34.52 10.60
C ALA A 65 -0.41 34.70 11.27
N GLU A 66 -1.46 34.12 10.66
CA GLU A 66 -2.84 34.19 11.17
C GLU A 66 -3.10 33.25 12.35
N LYS A 67 -2.52 32.05 12.36
CA LYS A 67 -2.90 31.02 13.33
C LYS A 67 -2.29 31.18 14.71
N ARG A 68 -1.17 31.92 14.88
CA ARG A 68 -0.49 32.24 16.17
C ARG A 68 -0.63 31.15 17.26
N LEU A 69 -0.46 29.89 16.89
CA LEU A 69 -0.62 28.76 17.80
C LEU A 69 0.76 28.21 18.07
N ASP A 70 1.18 28.29 19.32
CA ASP A 70 2.47 27.74 19.70
C ASP A 70 2.46 26.22 19.52
N PRO A 71 3.53 25.66 18.92
CA PRO A 71 3.70 24.22 18.84
C PRO A 71 3.88 23.64 20.25
N PRO A 72 3.61 22.34 20.44
CA PRO A 72 4.01 21.64 21.66
C PRO A 72 5.51 21.86 21.96
N LYS A 73 5.86 21.90 23.24
CA LYS A 73 7.25 22.14 23.68
C LYS A 73 8.21 21.14 23.02
N GLY A 74 9.23 21.66 22.33
CA GLY A 74 10.25 20.86 21.65
C GLY A 74 9.92 20.50 20.19
N THR A 75 8.73 20.83 19.68
CA THR A 75 8.40 20.62 18.28
C THR A 75 8.85 21.83 17.43
N PRO A 76 9.55 21.61 16.29
CA PRO A 76 9.91 22.71 15.40
C PRO A 76 8.66 23.46 14.91
N PHE A 77 8.68 24.79 15.02
CA PHE A 77 7.51 25.64 14.84
C PHE A 77 6.96 25.57 13.41
N PHE A 78 7.84 25.74 12.43
CA PHE A 78 7.48 25.83 11.03
C PHE A 78 6.99 24.48 10.49
N TRP A 79 7.65 23.39 10.88
CA TRP A 79 7.26 22.01 10.64
C TRP A 79 5.82 21.73 11.07
N TYR A 80 5.51 22.00 12.33
CA TYR A 80 4.21 21.73 12.92
C TYR A 80 3.10 22.46 12.16
N HIS A 81 3.33 23.73 11.79
CA HIS A 81 2.38 24.47 10.98
C HIS A 81 2.26 23.92 9.55
N LEU A 82 3.34 23.40 8.96
CA LEU A 82 3.31 22.79 7.63
C LEU A 82 2.46 21.51 7.63
N GLU A 83 2.66 20.60 8.58
CA GLU A 83 1.82 19.42 8.74
C GLU A 83 0.35 19.80 8.89
N ARG A 84 0.07 20.80 9.72
CA ARG A 84 -1.29 21.29 9.92
C ARG A 84 -1.89 21.89 8.65
N TRP A 85 -1.13 22.69 7.91
CA TRP A 85 -1.58 23.27 6.64
C TRP A 85 -1.88 22.17 5.63
N ILE A 86 -1.02 21.14 5.55
CA ILE A 86 -1.24 19.96 4.70
C ILE A 86 -2.55 19.27 5.10
N ASN A 87 -2.75 19.03 6.40
CA ASN A 87 -3.96 18.40 6.91
C ASN A 87 -5.23 19.21 6.61
N GLU A 88 -5.21 20.53 6.81
CA GLU A 88 -6.39 21.39 6.58
C GLU A 88 -6.68 21.64 5.10
N ARG A 89 -5.65 21.89 4.29
CA ARG A 89 -5.80 22.33 2.89
C ARG A 89 -5.77 21.19 1.88
N ILE A 90 -4.95 20.17 2.12
CA ILE A 90 -4.80 19.04 1.21
C ILE A 90 -5.73 17.88 1.60
N PHE A 91 -5.76 17.55 2.88
CA PHE A 91 -6.52 16.40 3.40
C PHE A 91 -7.82 16.78 4.11
N GLY A 92 -8.19 18.07 4.14
CA GLY A 92 -9.35 18.54 4.89
C GLY A 92 -10.68 17.91 4.46
N LYS A 93 -10.83 17.56 3.17
CA LYS A 93 -11.98 16.80 2.68
C LYS A 93 -12.01 15.37 3.24
N ILE A 94 -10.87 14.68 3.25
CA ILE A 94 -10.74 13.31 3.80
C ILE A 94 -11.03 13.29 5.30
N TRP A 95 -10.55 14.31 6.03
CA TRP A 95 -10.86 14.51 7.44
C TRP A 95 -12.37 14.69 7.67
N ARG A 96 -13.03 15.57 6.90
CA ARG A 96 -14.49 15.79 6.99
C ARG A 96 -15.32 14.55 6.64
N GLU A 97 -14.84 13.76 5.70
CA GLU A 97 -15.48 12.49 5.33
C GLU A 97 -15.12 11.34 6.28
N GLY A 98 -14.25 11.57 7.27
CA GLY A 98 -14.01 10.63 8.37
C GLY A 98 -13.18 9.40 8.03
N TRP A 99 -12.36 9.42 6.97
CA TRP A 99 -11.56 8.24 6.57
C TRP A 99 -10.03 8.48 6.56
N MET A 100 -9.56 9.49 7.29
CA MET A 100 -8.13 9.80 7.41
C MET A 100 -7.34 8.70 8.14
N SER A 101 -7.95 7.99 9.09
CA SER A 101 -7.27 6.90 9.79
C SER A 101 -6.94 5.75 8.84
N ALA A 102 -7.77 5.49 7.82
CA ALA A 102 -7.42 4.57 6.74
C ALA A 102 -6.18 5.04 5.97
N VAL A 103 -6.14 6.30 5.53
CA VAL A 103 -4.99 6.86 4.82
C VAL A 103 -3.71 6.72 5.64
N GLY A 104 -3.74 7.16 6.90
CA GLY A 104 -2.59 7.06 7.82
C GLY A 104 -2.16 5.62 8.08
N TYR A 105 -3.10 4.69 8.25
CA TYR A 105 -2.79 3.27 8.47
C TYR A 105 -2.07 2.63 7.28
N TYR A 106 -2.55 2.87 6.06
CA TYR A 106 -1.91 2.34 4.86
C TYR A 106 -0.58 3.04 4.56
N ALA A 107 -0.49 4.36 4.79
CA ALA A 107 0.74 5.13 4.59
C ALA A 107 1.85 4.75 5.58
N ALA A 108 1.53 4.58 6.87
CA ALA A 108 2.51 4.18 7.87
C ALA A 108 3.14 2.80 7.57
N ARG A 109 2.50 1.97 6.76
CA ARG A 109 3.01 0.65 6.34
C ARG A 109 3.72 0.69 4.99
N ASP A 110 3.69 1.82 4.29
CA ASP A 110 4.34 2.01 3.00
C ASP A 110 5.87 1.97 3.15
N LEU A 111 6.54 1.20 2.28
CA LEU A 111 7.99 1.04 2.35
C LEU A 111 8.76 2.30 1.95
N ASN A 112 8.21 3.16 1.08
CA ASN A 112 8.84 4.44 0.76
C ASN A 112 8.72 5.41 1.92
N TYR A 113 7.55 5.48 2.57
CA TYR A 113 7.36 6.26 3.80
C TYR A 113 8.38 5.86 4.87
N GLN A 114 8.46 4.57 5.18
CA GLN A 114 9.38 4.03 6.19
C GLN A 114 10.87 4.30 5.84
N ARG A 115 11.24 4.15 4.55
CA ARG A 115 12.59 4.49 4.09
C ARG A 115 12.89 5.99 4.24
N ASN A 116 11.96 6.85 3.85
CA ASN A 116 12.13 8.30 3.92
C ASN A 116 12.21 8.79 5.37
N TYR A 117 11.47 8.14 6.28
CA TYR A 117 11.56 8.37 7.71
C TYR A 117 12.94 8.01 8.25
N ALA A 118 13.45 6.80 7.96
CA ALA A 118 14.80 6.39 8.38
C ALA A 118 15.89 7.32 7.83
N TYR A 119 15.75 7.79 6.58
CA TYR A 119 16.70 8.74 6.00
C TYR A 119 16.60 10.13 6.62
N TRP A 120 15.41 10.55 7.04
CA TRP A 120 15.21 11.80 7.78
C TRP A 120 15.88 11.74 9.16
N GLU A 121 15.69 10.67 9.94
CA GLU A 121 16.37 10.50 11.24
C GLU A 121 17.90 10.57 11.08
N TYR A 122 18.44 9.85 10.09
CA TYR A 122 19.85 9.91 9.77
C TYR A 122 20.32 11.33 9.41
N CYS A 123 19.52 12.10 8.65
CA CYS A 123 19.85 13.48 8.32
C CYS A 123 19.84 14.37 9.57
N GLU A 124 18.86 14.23 10.47
CA GLU A 124 18.83 15.00 11.72
C GLU A 124 20.08 14.73 12.56
N ASP A 125 20.39 13.47 12.83
CA ASP A 125 21.57 13.08 13.62
C ASP A 125 22.89 13.56 12.98
N THR A 126 22.98 13.45 11.65
CA THR A 126 24.20 13.83 10.93
C THR A 126 24.36 15.35 10.86
N TRP A 127 23.29 16.08 10.58
CA TRP A 127 23.35 17.54 10.40
C TRP A 127 23.43 18.29 11.73
N GLU A 128 22.87 17.74 12.80
CA GLU A 128 23.07 18.27 14.16
C GLU A 128 24.56 18.25 14.55
N ARG A 129 25.27 17.17 14.21
CA ARG A 129 26.72 17.03 14.47
C ARG A 129 27.57 17.79 13.47
N TRP A 130 27.20 17.75 12.19
CA TRP A 130 27.97 18.27 11.07
C TRP A 130 27.05 18.96 10.06
N LYS A 131 26.78 20.24 10.29
CA LYS A 131 25.95 21.05 9.38
C LYS A 131 26.56 21.06 7.97
N PRO A 132 25.78 20.73 6.92
CA PRO A 132 26.29 20.77 5.56
C PRO A 132 26.53 22.22 5.12
N PRO A 133 27.55 22.50 4.29
CA PRO A 133 27.76 23.85 3.74
C PRO A 133 26.56 24.37 2.92
N ALA A 134 25.79 23.45 2.35
CA ALA A 134 24.52 23.72 1.69
C ALA A 134 23.59 22.51 1.84
N TYR A 135 22.32 22.77 2.17
CA TYR A 135 21.31 21.71 2.23
C TYR A 135 20.92 21.23 0.82
N PRO A 136 20.62 19.92 0.65
CA PRO A 136 20.15 19.41 -0.61
C PRO A 136 18.78 19.99 -0.97
N SER A 137 18.52 20.16 -2.27
CA SER A 137 17.16 20.41 -2.74
C SER A 137 16.25 19.23 -2.37
N PHE A 138 14.94 19.46 -2.27
CA PHE A 138 13.99 18.37 -1.98
C PHE A 138 14.15 17.18 -2.96
N ARG A 139 14.41 17.46 -4.25
CA ARG A 139 14.59 16.42 -5.27
C ARG A 139 15.85 15.61 -5.02
N ASP A 140 16.95 16.28 -4.65
CA ASP A 140 18.22 15.60 -4.41
C ASP A 140 18.19 14.82 -3.10
N TRP A 141 17.52 15.36 -2.07
CA TRP A 141 17.27 14.65 -0.81
C TRP A 141 16.42 13.38 -1.04
N LEU A 142 15.34 13.47 -1.82
CA LEU A 142 14.51 12.32 -2.16
C LEU A 142 15.30 11.26 -2.94
N LYS A 143 16.10 11.69 -3.91
CA LYS A 143 16.97 10.77 -4.66
C LYS A 143 18.00 10.12 -3.74
N ALA A 144 18.55 10.86 -2.77
CA ALA A 144 19.48 10.30 -1.80
C ALA A 144 18.80 9.31 -0.85
N SER A 145 17.55 9.57 -0.42
CA SER A 145 16.78 8.63 0.39
C SER A 145 16.49 7.31 -0.34
N GLU A 146 16.19 7.37 -1.65
CA GLU A 146 15.99 6.19 -2.50
C GLU A 146 17.24 5.31 -2.61
N HIS A 147 18.42 5.91 -2.45
CA HIS A 147 19.72 5.25 -2.57
C HIS A 147 20.49 5.22 -1.25
N CYS A 148 19.82 5.42 -0.10
CA CYS A 148 20.48 5.45 1.20
C CYS A 148 21.21 4.12 1.45
N SER A 149 22.31 4.16 2.21
CA SER A 149 23.12 2.98 2.50
C SER A 149 22.38 2.00 3.42
N ASP A 150 22.87 0.76 3.51
CA ASP A 150 22.30 -0.22 4.46
C ASP A 150 22.47 0.23 5.91
N HIS A 151 23.55 0.94 6.21
CA HIS A 151 23.83 1.53 7.53
C HIS A 151 22.71 2.45 8.01
N VAL A 152 22.21 3.35 7.15
CA VAL A 152 21.09 4.24 7.49
C VAL A 152 19.86 3.45 7.94
N LEU A 153 19.59 2.33 7.27
CA LEU A 153 18.44 1.49 7.62
C LEU A 153 18.71 0.71 8.90
N ASP A 154 19.95 0.26 9.13
CA ASP A 154 20.34 -0.59 10.26
C ASP A 154 20.40 0.19 11.58
N GLU A 155 20.73 1.48 11.54
CA GLU A 155 20.70 2.37 12.72
C GLU A 155 19.30 2.85 13.10
N CYS A 156 18.38 2.93 12.14
CA CYS A 156 16.98 3.32 12.40
C CYS A 156 16.27 2.27 13.26
N GLU A 157 15.51 2.73 14.26
CA GLU A 157 14.66 1.89 15.14
C GLU A 157 13.47 1.31 14.37
N MET A 158 13.75 0.28 13.59
CA MET A 158 12.79 -0.39 12.71
C MET A 158 12.85 -1.90 12.89
N ARG A 159 11.73 -2.60 12.69
CA ARG A 159 11.72 -4.06 12.69
C ARG A 159 12.63 -4.61 11.58
N GLU A 160 13.39 -5.65 11.89
CA GLU A 160 14.33 -6.28 10.95
C GLU A 160 13.64 -6.69 9.63
N GLU A 161 12.45 -7.27 9.71
CA GLU A 161 11.63 -7.62 8.55
C GLU A 161 11.40 -6.42 7.61
N LYS A 162 11.10 -5.24 8.17
CA LYS A 162 10.87 -4.02 7.37
C LYS A 162 12.15 -3.52 6.72
N ARG A 163 13.27 -3.51 7.46
CA ARG A 163 14.58 -3.17 6.90
C ARG A 163 14.92 -4.07 5.72
N HIS A 164 14.72 -5.38 5.89
CA HIS A 164 14.94 -6.36 4.83
C HIS A 164 14.09 -6.06 3.58
N LEU A 165 12.79 -5.79 3.76
CA LEU A 165 11.88 -5.46 2.66
C LEU A 165 12.28 -4.17 1.93
N ILE A 166 12.72 -3.14 2.65
CA ILE A 166 13.21 -1.88 2.04
C ILE A 166 14.49 -2.14 1.23
N LYS A 167 15.44 -2.92 1.77
CA LYS A 167 16.67 -3.32 1.07
C LYS A 167 16.35 -4.10 -0.21
N LEU A 168 15.38 -5.02 -0.16
CA LEU A 168 14.90 -5.75 -1.35
C LEU A 168 14.23 -4.81 -2.36
N MET A 169 13.34 -3.92 -1.91
CA MET A 169 12.67 -2.94 -2.77
C MET A 169 13.69 -2.11 -3.56
N ARG A 170 14.75 -1.64 -2.90
CA ARG A 170 15.84 -0.86 -3.53
C ARG A 170 16.55 -1.66 -4.63
N ARG A 171 16.83 -2.95 -4.40
CA ARG A 171 17.50 -3.84 -5.38
C ARG A 171 16.65 -4.12 -6.63
N VAL A 172 15.33 -4.22 -6.49
CA VAL A 172 14.42 -4.50 -7.61
C VAL A 172 14.20 -3.27 -8.49
N GLY A 173 14.17 -2.09 -7.87
CA GLY A 173 13.85 -0.82 -8.50
C GLY A 173 12.33 -0.57 -8.58
N PRO A 174 11.90 0.70 -8.43
CA PRO A 174 10.49 1.04 -8.22
C PRO A 174 9.59 0.68 -9.40
N ARG A 175 10.04 0.93 -10.65
CA ARG A 175 9.25 0.64 -11.86
C ARG A 175 8.97 -0.85 -12.05
N LYS A 176 9.96 -1.69 -11.76
CA LYS A 176 9.84 -3.15 -11.90
C LYS A 176 8.90 -3.71 -10.83
N LEU A 177 9.07 -3.25 -9.59
CA LEU A 177 8.22 -3.67 -8.48
C LEU A 177 6.76 -3.24 -8.69
N LEU A 178 6.50 -1.99 -9.08
CA LEU A 178 5.15 -1.49 -9.34
C LEU A 178 4.40 -2.32 -10.39
N LYS A 179 5.03 -2.57 -11.55
CA LYS A 179 4.44 -3.41 -12.60
C LYS A 179 4.15 -4.84 -12.13
N ALA A 180 5.03 -5.39 -11.27
CA ALA A 180 4.82 -6.72 -10.71
C ALA A 180 3.66 -6.75 -9.71
N VAL A 181 3.51 -5.72 -8.87
CA VAL A 181 2.39 -5.55 -7.93
C VAL A 181 1.08 -5.45 -8.69
N GLU A 182 0.99 -4.57 -9.69
CA GLU A 182 -0.22 -4.42 -10.52
C GLU A 182 -0.62 -5.74 -11.19
N ARG A 183 0.35 -6.45 -11.78
CA ARG A 183 0.11 -7.76 -12.40
C ARG A 183 -0.32 -8.81 -11.39
N TYR A 184 0.27 -8.84 -10.20
CA TYR A 184 -0.09 -9.81 -9.15
C TYR A 184 -1.51 -9.58 -8.67
N ILE A 185 -1.90 -8.33 -8.46
CA ILE A 185 -3.27 -8.01 -8.03
C ILE A 185 -4.30 -8.43 -9.08
N GLU A 186 -4.03 -8.25 -10.38
CA GLU A 186 -4.92 -8.77 -11.43
C GLU A 186 -5.04 -10.30 -11.40
N TRP A 187 -3.96 -11.01 -11.10
CA TRP A 187 -3.97 -12.45 -10.91
C TRP A 187 -4.72 -12.89 -9.64
N GLU A 188 -4.60 -12.12 -8.57
CA GLU A 188 -5.33 -12.35 -7.32
C GLU A 188 -6.84 -12.19 -7.53
N VAL A 189 -7.28 -11.10 -8.19
CA VAL A 189 -8.68 -10.90 -8.59
C VAL A 189 -9.19 -12.10 -9.39
N PHE A 190 -8.38 -12.61 -10.33
CA PHE A 190 -8.71 -13.81 -11.10
C PHE A 190 -8.84 -15.06 -10.23
N ALA A 191 -7.92 -15.28 -9.29
CA ALA A 191 -7.95 -16.42 -8.39
C ALA A 191 -9.21 -16.39 -7.50
N TYR A 192 -9.56 -15.24 -6.92
CA TYR A 192 -10.79 -15.09 -6.12
C TYR A 192 -12.06 -15.24 -6.97
N TRP A 193 -12.09 -14.74 -8.20
CA TRP A 193 -13.20 -14.99 -9.11
C TRP A 193 -13.37 -16.49 -9.42
N ALA A 194 -12.30 -17.25 -9.54
CA ALA A 194 -12.37 -18.70 -9.81
C ALA A 194 -12.66 -19.52 -8.54
N ARG A 195 -12.39 -18.98 -7.35
CA ARG A 195 -12.41 -19.67 -6.06
C ARG A 195 -13.72 -20.40 -5.79
N THR A 196 -14.86 -19.73 -5.78
CA THR A 196 -16.14 -20.36 -5.42
C THR A 196 -16.53 -21.46 -6.41
N ALA A 197 -16.19 -21.33 -7.70
CA ALA A 197 -16.39 -22.41 -8.66
C ALA A 197 -15.44 -23.60 -8.43
N LEU A 198 -14.19 -23.34 -8.05
CA LEU A 198 -13.23 -24.39 -7.73
C LEU A 198 -13.60 -25.10 -6.43
N GLU A 199 -14.05 -24.40 -5.41
CA GLU A 199 -14.37 -24.98 -4.11
C GLU A 199 -15.74 -25.67 -4.09
N ALA A 200 -16.63 -25.32 -5.03
CA ALA A 200 -17.82 -26.10 -5.30
C ALA A 200 -17.43 -27.51 -5.76
N ASN A 201 -17.81 -28.54 -5.00
CA ASN A 201 -17.57 -29.96 -5.30
C ASN A 201 -18.37 -30.48 -6.52
N SER A 202 -18.63 -29.62 -7.49
CA SER A 202 -19.39 -29.88 -8.71
C SER A 202 -18.55 -29.61 -9.96
N ARG A 203 -19.11 -29.89 -11.13
CA ARG A 203 -18.46 -29.58 -12.40
C ARG A 203 -18.30 -28.06 -12.55
N LEU A 204 -17.09 -27.64 -12.97
CA LEU A 204 -16.80 -26.22 -13.20
C LEU A 204 -17.78 -25.62 -14.22
N PRO A 205 -18.28 -24.39 -13.99
CA PRO A 205 -18.99 -23.64 -15.03
C PRO A 205 -18.11 -23.50 -16.27
N VAL A 206 -18.68 -23.70 -17.46
CA VAL A 206 -17.96 -23.67 -18.75
C VAL A 206 -17.15 -22.38 -18.93
N SER A 207 -17.66 -21.25 -18.45
CA SER A 207 -16.95 -19.96 -18.46
C SER A 207 -15.69 -19.96 -17.61
N VAL A 208 -15.75 -20.54 -16.41
CA VAL A 208 -14.61 -20.68 -15.49
C VAL A 208 -13.59 -21.65 -16.05
N GLU A 209 -14.03 -22.83 -16.49
CA GLU A 209 -13.15 -23.85 -17.06
C GLU A 209 -12.36 -23.30 -18.26
N ARG A 210 -13.04 -22.59 -19.17
CA ARG A 210 -12.40 -21.97 -20.34
C ARG A 210 -11.36 -20.93 -19.94
N GLU A 211 -11.69 -20.06 -18.99
CA GLU A 211 -10.80 -18.98 -18.59
C GLU A 211 -9.57 -19.52 -17.83
N VAL A 212 -9.76 -20.52 -16.97
CA VAL A 212 -8.66 -21.18 -16.26
C VAL A 212 -7.76 -21.92 -17.24
N LYS A 213 -8.29 -22.65 -18.23
CA LYS A 213 -7.48 -23.29 -19.28
C LYS A 213 -6.67 -22.27 -20.09
N ARG A 214 -7.28 -21.11 -20.38
CA ARG A 214 -6.65 -20.04 -21.16
C ARG A 214 -5.52 -19.36 -20.39
N ARG A 215 -5.73 -19.05 -19.10
CA ARG A 215 -4.80 -18.28 -18.27
C ARG A 215 -3.78 -19.14 -17.54
N CYS A 216 -4.16 -20.34 -17.12
CA CYS A 216 -3.30 -21.28 -16.41
C CYS A 216 -3.26 -22.62 -17.17
N PRO A 217 -2.61 -22.68 -18.34
CA PRO A 217 -2.48 -23.93 -19.09
C PRO A 217 -1.87 -25.03 -18.22
N GLY A 218 -2.49 -26.21 -18.20
CA GLY A 218 -2.02 -27.36 -17.41
C GLY A 218 -2.52 -27.43 -15.97
N PHE A 219 -3.00 -26.32 -15.39
CA PHE A 219 -3.45 -26.29 -13.98
C PHE A 219 -4.56 -27.31 -13.68
N LEU A 220 -5.62 -27.35 -14.49
CA LEU A 220 -6.76 -28.24 -14.24
C LEU A 220 -6.37 -29.73 -14.29
N ALA A 221 -5.40 -30.10 -15.12
CA ALA A 221 -4.89 -31.46 -15.17
C ALA A 221 -4.08 -31.79 -13.90
N ALA A 222 -3.21 -30.88 -13.48
CA ALA A 222 -2.45 -31.03 -12.24
C ALA A 222 -3.34 -31.09 -10.99
N ASP A 223 -4.40 -30.26 -10.93
CA ASP A 223 -5.39 -30.27 -9.84
C ASP A 223 -6.18 -31.59 -9.79
N ALA A 224 -6.54 -32.14 -10.95
CA ALA A 224 -7.22 -33.44 -11.02
C ALA A 224 -6.34 -34.59 -10.50
N VAL A 225 -5.04 -34.59 -10.83
CA VAL A 225 -4.07 -35.57 -10.30
C VAL A 225 -3.91 -35.43 -8.79
N ALA A 226 -3.75 -34.19 -8.30
CA ALA A 226 -3.63 -33.93 -6.86
C ALA A 226 -4.86 -34.41 -6.07
N ARG A 227 -6.06 -34.16 -6.60
CA ARG A 227 -7.32 -34.63 -6.01
C ARG A 227 -7.45 -36.15 -6.00
N ALA A 228 -7.02 -36.82 -7.07
CA ALA A 228 -7.05 -38.28 -7.14
C ALA A 228 -6.11 -38.90 -6.10
N ALA A 229 -4.96 -38.26 -5.85
CA ALA A 229 -4.00 -38.69 -4.84
C ALA A 229 -4.46 -38.43 -3.40
N ASN A 230 -5.27 -37.40 -3.15
CA ASN A 230 -5.84 -37.10 -1.83
C ASN A 230 -7.33 -36.71 -1.90
N PRO A 231 -8.25 -37.70 -1.96
CA PRO A 231 -9.68 -37.43 -2.10
C PRO A 231 -10.34 -36.80 -0.86
N ALA A 232 -9.72 -36.93 0.32
CA ALA A 232 -10.22 -36.39 1.58
C ALA A 232 -9.79 -34.93 1.82
N GLU A 233 -9.05 -34.33 0.89
CA GLU A 233 -8.57 -32.98 0.98
C GLU A 233 -9.71 -31.95 0.98
N GLU A 234 -9.59 -30.93 1.83
CA GLU A 234 -10.57 -29.85 1.91
C GLU A 234 -10.68 -29.06 0.60
N SER A 235 -11.90 -28.62 0.25
CA SER A 235 -12.18 -27.88 -0.98
C SER A 235 -11.29 -26.64 -1.17
N HIS A 236 -10.97 -25.93 -0.07
CA HIS A 236 -10.19 -24.70 -0.09
C HIS A 236 -8.74 -24.91 -0.60
N CYS A 237 -8.25 -26.16 -0.58
CA CYS A 237 -6.95 -26.52 -1.12
C CYS A 237 -6.84 -26.27 -2.64
N ARG A 238 -7.96 -26.27 -3.38
CA ARG A 238 -7.98 -25.97 -4.82
C ARG A 238 -7.63 -24.52 -5.11
N PHE A 239 -8.13 -23.59 -4.31
CA PHE A 239 -7.76 -22.18 -4.39
C PHE A 239 -6.28 -21.99 -4.05
N ASN A 240 -5.81 -22.62 -2.97
CA ASN A 240 -4.39 -22.56 -2.58
C ASN A 240 -3.48 -23.08 -3.70
N ARG A 241 -3.86 -24.17 -4.38
CA ARG A 241 -3.13 -24.68 -5.54
C ARG A 241 -3.15 -23.72 -6.73
N LEU A 242 -4.27 -23.08 -7.03
CA LEU A 242 -4.33 -22.09 -8.12
C LEU A 242 -3.42 -20.91 -7.82
N THR A 243 -3.49 -20.35 -6.61
CA THR A 243 -2.63 -19.26 -6.17
C THR A 243 -1.17 -19.68 -6.27
N LYS A 244 -0.80 -20.85 -5.72
CA LYS A 244 0.56 -21.39 -5.82
C LYS A 244 1.01 -21.58 -7.28
N TRP A 245 0.14 -22.10 -8.14
CA TRP A 245 0.44 -22.26 -9.57
C TRP A 245 0.77 -20.92 -10.22
N ILE A 246 -0.04 -19.89 -9.96
CA ILE A 246 0.20 -18.53 -10.43
C ILE A 246 1.56 -18.02 -9.92
N GLU A 247 1.85 -18.16 -8.62
CA GLU A 247 3.14 -17.74 -8.07
C GLU A 247 4.33 -18.46 -8.73
N ASP A 248 4.21 -19.77 -8.90
CA ASP A 248 5.29 -20.63 -9.41
C ASP A 248 5.55 -20.45 -10.92
N HIS A 249 4.56 -19.98 -11.70
CA HIS A 249 4.69 -19.79 -13.15
C HIS A 249 4.79 -18.32 -13.54
N GLU A 250 3.85 -17.48 -13.10
CA GLU A 250 3.76 -16.07 -13.49
C GLU A 250 4.79 -15.21 -12.76
N PHE A 251 5.17 -15.61 -11.54
CA PHE A 251 6.13 -14.91 -10.69
C PHE A 251 7.40 -15.72 -10.41
N ALA A 252 7.68 -16.74 -11.23
CA ALA A 252 8.88 -17.58 -11.15
C ALA A 252 10.17 -16.76 -11.05
N GLU A 253 10.29 -15.69 -11.85
CA GLU A 253 11.47 -14.82 -11.85
C GLU A 253 11.62 -14.03 -10.55
N ALA A 254 10.51 -13.64 -9.91
CA ALA A 254 10.54 -12.98 -8.62
C ALA A 254 11.04 -13.92 -7.51
N ARG A 255 10.62 -15.19 -7.55
CA ARG A 255 11.09 -16.25 -6.65
C ARG A 255 12.57 -16.55 -6.89
N LYS A 256 12.96 -16.79 -8.16
CA LYS A 256 14.34 -17.09 -8.56
C LYS A 256 15.31 -15.99 -8.13
N ARG A 257 14.92 -14.72 -8.29
CA ARG A 257 15.73 -13.56 -7.88
C ARG A 257 15.52 -13.12 -6.43
N ARG A 258 14.79 -13.91 -5.61
CA ARG A 258 14.59 -13.68 -4.18
C ARG A 258 14.06 -12.29 -3.80
N TRP A 259 13.10 -11.78 -4.58
CA TRP A 259 12.37 -10.55 -4.23
C TRP A 259 10.85 -10.77 -4.17
N PHE A 260 10.42 -12.03 -4.15
CA PHE A 260 9.00 -12.37 -4.06
C PHE A 260 8.36 -11.90 -2.74
N ASP A 261 9.11 -11.87 -1.64
CA ASP A 261 8.59 -11.43 -0.34
C ASP A 261 8.21 -9.95 -0.33
N VAL A 262 9.03 -9.08 -0.95
CA VAL A 262 8.69 -7.66 -1.08
C VAL A 262 7.51 -7.43 -2.03
N LEU A 263 7.36 -8.28 -3.06
CA LEU A 263 6.19 -8.27 -3.92
C LEU A 263 4.92 -8.62 -3.12
N ARG A 264 4.92 -9.76 -2.41
CA ARG A 264 3.77 -10.18 -1.58
C ARG A 264 3.41 -9.14 -0.53
N TYR A 265 4.41 -8.56 0.12
CA TYR A 265 4.18 -7.50 1.09
C TYR A 265 3.43 -6.31 0.48
N GLN A 266 3.87 -5.82 -0.67
CA GLN A 266 3.25 -4.69 -1.36
C GLN A 266 1.84 -5.02 -1.88
N VAL A 267 1.61 -6.26 -2.35
CA VAL A 267 0.29 -6.74 -2.76
C VAL A 267 -0.68 -6.73 -1.58
N HIS A 268 -0.30 -7.32 -0.44
CA HIS A 268 -1.16 -7.34 0.75
C HIS A 268 -1.42 -5.95 1.34
N LEU A 269 -0.52 -5.00 1.10
CA LEU A 269 -0.72 -3.61 1.48
C LEU A 269 -1.60 -2.84 0.49
N HIS A 270 -1.80 -3.34 -0.72
CA HIS A 270 -2.59 -2.65 -1.73
C HIS A 270 -4.08 -2.68 -1.36
N PRO A 271 -4.81 -1.54 -1.32
CA PRO A 271 -6.22 -1.49 -0.91
C PRO A 271 -7.16 -2.43 -1.69
N ARG A 272 -6.83 -2.72 -2.95
CA ARG A 272 -7.58 -3.68 -3.78
C ARG A 272 -7.51 -5.12 -3.26
N HIS A 273 -6.42 -5.54 -2.62
CA HIS A 273 -6.28 -6.88 -2.05
C HIS A 273 -7.38 -7.17 -1.02
N SER A 274 -7.50 -6.29 -0.02
CA SER A 274 -8.56 -6.37 0.99
C SER A 274 -9.93 -6.30 0.34
N ARG A 275 -10.12 -5.38 -0.63
CA ARG A 275 -11.40 -5.18 -1.30
C ARG A 275 -11.90 -6.42 -2.05
N VAL A 276 -11.01 -7.10 -2.76
CA VAL A 276 -11.32 -8.33 -3.50
C VAL A 276 -11.70 -9.45 -2.54
N THR A 277 -10.97 -9.55 -1.42
CA THR A 277 -11.25 -10.53 -0.37
C THR A 277 -12.64 -10.30 0.25
N ASP A 278 -12.94 -9.07 0.66
CA ASP A 278 -14.23 -8.71 1.25
C ASP A 278 -15.39 -8.94 0.27
N TYR A 279 -15.23 -8.50 -0.99
CA TYR A 279 -16.24 -8.72 -2.02
C TYR A 279 -16.49 -10.20 -2.26
N TRP A 280 -15.43 -11.01 -2.29
CA TRP A 280 -15.54 -12.45 -2.47
C TRP A 280 -16.33 -13.11 -1.34
N HIS A 281 -16.08 -12.76 -0.09
CA HIS A 281 -16.82 -13.29 1.06
C HIS A 281 -18.33 -13.03 0.94
N ASP A 282 -18.72 -11.80 0.64
CA ASP A 282 -20.14 -11.42 0.46
C ASP A 282 -20.76 -12.12 -0.75
N TRP A 283 -20.01 -12.16 -1.85
CA TRP A 283 -20.47 -12.77 -3.09
C TRP A 283 -20.65 -14.28 -2.93
N GLU A 284 -19.74 -14.97 -2.25
CA GLU A 284 -19.86 -16.40 -1.93
C GLU A 284 -21.08 -16.68 -1.03
N ALA A 285 -21.27 -15.89 0.03
CA ALA A 285 -22.42 -16.04 0.92
C ALA A 285 -23.75 -15.86 0.17
N GLY A 286 -23.81 -14.92 -0.78
CA GLY A 286 -24.96 -14.73 -1.66
C GLY A 286 -25.13 -15.88 -2.66
N TRP A 287 -24.04 -16.38 -3.23
CA TRP A 287 -24.02 -17.47 -4.20
C TRP A 287 -24.52 -18.79 -3.60
N LEU A 288 -24.05 -19.14 -2.39
CA LEU A 288 -24.49 -20.35 -1.67
C LEU A 288 -25.99 -20.34 -1.36
N LYS A 289 -26.56 -19.17 -1.09
CA LYS A 289 -28.01 -19.01 -0.84
C LYS A 289 -28.86 -19.11 -2.11
N ARG A 290 -28.31 -18.74 -3.29
CA ARG A 290 -29.04 -18.69 -4.57
C ARG A 290 -28.17 -19.15 -5.74
N PRO A 291 -27.85 -20.45 -5.83
CA PRO A 291 -26.95 -20.99 -6.85
C PRO A 291 -27.53 -21.02 -8.29
N SER A 292 -28.82 -20.66 -8.47
CA SER A 292 -29.49 -20.68 -9.77
C SER A 292 -29.11 -19.53 -10.71
N VAL A 293 -28.34 -18.55 -10.24
CA VAL A 293 -27.84 -17.45 -11.06
C VAL A 293 -26.67 -17.95 -11.91
N LYS A 294 -26.66 -17.67 -13.22
CA LYS A 294 -25.51 -17.96 -14.09
C LYS A 294 -24.21 -17.37 -13.53
N TYR A 295 -23.15 -18.17 -13.45
CA TYR A 295 -21.84 -17.72 -12.96
C TYR A 295 -21.37 -16.49 -13.76
N PRO A 296 -21.00 -15.37 -13.09
CA PRO A 296 -20.64 -14.14 -13.79
C PRO A 296 -19.36 -14.31 -14.60
N SER A 297 -19.26 -13.57 -15.71
CA SER A 297 -17.98 -13.45 -16.43
C SER A 297 -16.93 -12.78 -15.53
N PHE A 298 -15.65 -13.09 -15.77
CA PHE A 298 -14.54 -12.49 -15.03
C PHE A 298 -14.61 -10.96 -15.03
N THR A 299 -14.83 -10.34 -16.20
CA THR A 299 -14.95 -8.89 -16.33
C THR A 299 -16.07 -8.32 -15.46
N LYS A 300 -17.27 -8.91 -15.52
CA LYS A 300 -18.42 -8.43 -14.73
C LYS A 300 -18.17 -8.55 -13.23
N TRP A 301 -17.57 -9.67 -12.79
CA TRP A 301 -17.24 -9.88 -11.38
C TRP A 301 -16.16 -8.92 -10.90
N ARG A 302 -15.07 -8.73 -11.66
CA ARG A 302 -14.02 -7.76 -11.35
C ARG A 302 -14.59 -6.34 -11.24
N ASP A 303 -15.39 -5.91 -12.21
CA ASP A 303 -15.95 -4.56 -12.21
C ASP A 303 -16.91 -4.35 -11.01
N SER A 304 -17.56 -5.41 -10.53
CA SER A 304 -18.32 -5.36 -9.28
C SER A 304 -17.41 -5.31 -8.04
N ALA A 305 -16.34 -6.11 -8.00
CA ALA A 305 -15.35 -6.08 -6.92
C ALA A 305 -14.69 -4.70 -6.78
N ASP A 306 -14.36 -4.06 -7.91
CA ASP A 306 -13.71 -2.74 -7.91
C ASP A 306 -14.62 -1.61 -7.43
N ARG A 307 -15.94 -1.76 -7.58
CA ARG A 307 -16.96 -0.81 -7.08
C ARG A 307 -17.48 -1.17 -5.69
N TYR A 308 -17.10 -2.32 -5.16
CA TYR A 308 -17.63 -2.80 -3.89
C TYR A 308 -17.22 -1.88 -2.75
N THR A 309 -18.20 -1.51 -1.92
CA THR A 309 -18.06 -0.75 -0.69
C THR A 309 -19.15 -1.24 0.25
N PHE A 310 -18.87 -1.29 1.54
CA PHE A 310 -19.86 -1.70 2.54
C PHE A 310 -19.65 -0.92 3.83
N GLU A 311 -20.71 -0.85 4.63
CA GLU A 311 -20.61 -0.39 6.01
C GLU A 311 -20.43 -1.62 6.89
N PRO A 312 -19.23 -1.80 7.48
CA PRO A 312 -19.03 -2.89 8.43
C PRO A 312 -19.88 -2.66 9.68
N ASP A 313 -20.46 -3.74 10.20
CA ASP A 313 -21.30 -3.73 11.39
C ASP A 313 -20.60 -3.05 12.58
N GLU A 314 -21.37 -2.31 13.37
CA GLU A 314 -20.90 -1.69 14.60
C GLU A 314 -20.88 -2.74 15.73
N ASP A 315 -19.77 -3.47 15.83
CA ASP A 315 -19.46 -4.31 17.01
C ASP A 315 -19.10 -3.47 18.25
#